data_AF-A0A1Z8WK75-F1
#
_entry.id   AF-A0A1Z8WK75-F1
#
_cell.length_a   1.000
_cell.length_b   1.000
_cell.length_c   1.000
_cell.angle_alpha   90.00
_cell.angle_beta   90.00
_cell.angle_gamma   90.00
#
_symmetry.space_group_name_H-M   'P 1'
#
loop_
_entity.id
_entity.type
_entity.pdbx_description
1 polymer ?
#
loop_
_entity_poly.entity_id
_entity_poly.type
_entity_poly.pdbx_seq_one_letter_code
_entity_poly.pdbx_strand_id
1 'polypeptide(L)'
;MKILKTFGSIPNDKLLHFFYGAILSFIFLFLIGVNGLWLTVIVAAAKELVYDWYLGKGNPEVMDFVYTCIPAGMFLIMHYMI
;
A
#
# COMPACT_ATOMS: atom_id res chain seq x y z
N MET A 1 -16.99 22.15 2.83
CA MET A 1 -16.41 22.14 1.47
C MET A 1 -14.87 21.98 1.44
N LYS A 2 -14.11 22.35 2.49
CA LYS A 2 -12.65 22.14 2.56
C LYS A 2 -12.22 20.68 2.40
N ILE A 3 -12.90 19.77 3.11
CA ILE A 3 -12.60 18.33 3.13
C ILE A 3 -12.74 17.71 1.73
N LEU A 4 -13.81 18.03 0.99
CA LEU A 4 -14.03 17.55 -0.37
C LEU A 4 -12.96 18.06 -1.36
N LYS A 5 -12.49 19.30 -1.19
CA LYS A 5 -11.35 19.81 -1.97
C LYS A 5 -10.05 19.06 -1.66
N THR A 6 -9.83 18.68 -0.40
CA THR A 6 -8.65 17.92 0.02
C THR A 6 -8.64 16.51 -0.57
N PHE A 7 -9.78 15.80 -0.56
CA PHE A 7 -9.88 14.48 -1.21
C PHE A 7 -9.72 14.55 -2.73
N GLY A 8 -10.29 15.58 -3.37
CA GLY A 8 -10.11 15.81 -4.81
C GLY A 8 -8.71 16.27 -5.22
N SER A 9 -7.86 16.64 -4.27
CA SER A 9 -6.47 17.05 -4.52
C SER A 9 -5.45 15.92 -4.41
N ILE A 10 -5.88 14.71 -4.00
CA ILE A 10 -4.96 13.57 -3.91
C ILE A 10 -4.59 13.12 -5.34
N PRO A 11 -3.31 12.97 -5.68
CA PRO A 11 -2.90 12.47 -6.99
C PRO A 11 -3.46 11.07 -7.26
N ASN A 12 -3.97 10.84 -8.47
CA ASN A 12 -4.50 9.54 -8.88
C ASN A 12 -3.47 8.40 -8.73
N ASP A 13 -2.19 8.72 -8.93
CA ASP A 13 -1.06 7.82 -8.73
C ASP A 13 -1.01 7.23 -7.32
N LYS A 14 -1.10 8.08 -6.29
CA LYS A 14 -1.12 7.66 -4.87
C LYS A 14 -2.36 6.84 -4.54
N LEU A 15 -3.50 7.17 -5.14
CA LEU A 15 -4.73 6.38 -5.01
C LEU A 15 -4.55 4.98 -5.62
N LEU A 16 -3.85 4.88 -6.74
CA LEU A 16 -3.58 3.61 -7.43
C LEU A 16 -2.70 2.70 -6.55
N HIS A 17 -1.66 3.26 -5.94
CA HIS A 17 -0.79 2.56 -4.99
C HIS A 17 -1.56 2.05 -3.76
N PHE A 18 -2.50 2.84 -3.24
CA PHE A 18 -3.41 2.39 -2.19
C PHE A 18 -4.31 1.24 -2.65
N PHE A 19 -4.89 1.35 -3.84
CA PHE A 19 -5.80 0.34 -4.38
C PHE A 19 -5.10 -1.01 -4.60
N TYR A 20 -3.91 -1.00 -5.21
CA TYR A 20 -3.11 -2.21 -5.36
C TYR A 20 -2.65 -2.78 -4.02
N GLY A 21 -2.28 -1.92 -3.06
CA GLY A 21 -1.97 -2.34 -1.70
C GLY A 21 -3.14 -3.05 -1.01
N ALA A 22 -4.37 -2.59 -1.24
CA ALA A 22 -5.58 -3.21 -0.68
C ALA A 22 -5.85 -4.59 -1.28
N ILE A 23 -5.75 -4.72 -2.61
CA ILE A 23 -5.90 -6.01 -3.30
C ILE A 23 -4.84 -6.99 -2.81
N LEU A 24 -3.57 -6.57 -2.77
CA LEU A 24 -2.46 -7.42 -2.36
C LEU A 24 -2.61 -7.87 -0.90
N SER A 25 -2.95 -6.94 -0.01
CA SER A 25 -3.21 -7.24 1.40
C SER A 25 -4.37 -8.21 1.59
N PHE A 26 -5.45 -8.04 0.83
CA PHE A 26 -6.59 -8.94 0.89
C PHE A 26 -6.22 -10.35 0.44
N ILE A 27 -5.50 -10.48 -0.68
CA ILE A 27 -5.04 -11.78 -1.20
C ILE A 27 -4.13 -12.47 -0.18
N PHE A 28 -3.12 -11.79 0.34
CA PHE A 28 -2.21 -12.41 1.30
C PHE A 28 -2.86 -12.71 2.64
N LEU A 29 -3.76 -11.85 3.11
CA LEU A 29 -4.58 -12.11 4.29
C LEU A 29 -5.42 -13.38 4.11
N PHE A 30 -6.03 -13.56 2.94
CA PHE A 30 -6.85 -14.73 2.65
C PHE A 30 -6.02 -16.02 2.58
N LEU A 31 -4.82 -15.96 1.99
CA LEU A 31 -3.97 -17.14 1.78
C LEU A 31 -3.20 -17.59 3.02
N ILE A 32 -2.68 -16.64 3.82
CA ILE A 32 -1.69 -16.91 4.89
C ILE A 32 -2.14 -16.31 6.23
N GLY A 33 -3.36 -15.78 6.30
CA GLY A 33 -3.87 -15.09 7.47
C GLY A 33 -3.14 -13.77 7.73
N VAL A 34 -3.17 -13.31 8.97
CA VAL A 34 -2.60 -12.00 9.39
C VAL A 34 -1.12 -11.87 9.03
N ASN A 35 -0.38 -12.98 9.04
CA ASN A 35 1.03 -13.01 8.65
C ASN A 35 1.24 -12.63 7.17
N GLY A 36 0.24 -12.82 6.32
CA GLY A 36 0.25 -12.38 4.93
C GLY A 36 0.32 -10.85 4.77
N LEU A 37 -0.12 -10.08 5.76
CA LEU A 37 -0.02 -8.62 5.72
C LEU A 37 1.43 -8.14 5.74
N TRP A 38 2.33 -8.86 6.42
CA TRP A 38 3.77 -8.58 6.39
C TRP A 38 4.37 -8.81 5.00
N LEU A 39 3.85 -9.79 4.24
CA LEU A 39 4.28 -10.00 2.86
C LEU A 39 3.88 -8.84 1.95
N THR A 40 2.73 -8.19 2.18
CA THR A 40 2.37 -6.97 1.45
C THR A 40 3.43 -5.89 1.64
N VAL A 41 3.89 -5.68 2.87
CA VAL A 41 4.91 -4.68 3.21
C VAL A 41 6.24 -5.02 2.54
N ILE A 42 6.64 -6.29 2.57
CA ILE A 42 7.87 -6.75 1.91
C ILE A 42 7.79 -6.55 0.40
N VAL A 43 6.67 -6.92 -0.23
CA VAL A 43 6.47 -6.75 -1.68
C VAL A 43 6.43 -5.28 -2.07
N ALA A 44 5.79 -4.43 -1.27
CA ALA A 44 5.77 -2.99 -1.49
C ALA A 44 7.19 -2.39 -1.40
N ALA A 45 7.97 -2.78 -0.40
CA ALA A 45 9.36 -2.33 -0.24
C ALA A 45 10.25 -2.86 -1.37
N ALA A 46 10.07 -4.11 -1.77
CA ALA A 46 10.80 -4.73 -2.86
C ALA A 46 10.50 -4.06 -4.20
N LYS A 47 9.25 -3.64 -4.44
CA LYS A 47 8.89 -2.89 -5.65
C LYS A 47 9.68 -1.58 -5.72
N GLU A 48 9.63 -0.73 -4.69
CA GLU A 48 10.32 0.57 -4.71
C GLU A 48 11.86 0.41 -4.75
N LEU A 49 12.43 -0.55 -4.02
CA LEU A 49 13.88 -0.74 -3.96
C LEU A 49 14.45 -1.47 -5.18
N VAL A 50 13.77 -2.52 -5.66
CA VAL A 50 14.30 -3.35 -6.76
C VAL A 50 13.84 -2.78 -8.12
N TYR A 51 12.58 -2.39 -8.22
CA TYR A 51 12.03 -1.93 -9.49
C TYR A 51 12.38 -0.46 -9.77
N ASP A 52 12.25 0.42 -8.79
CA ASP A 52 12.49 1.84 -9.02
C ASP A 52 13.97 2.20 -8.82
N TRP A 53 14.59 1.75 -7.71
CA TRP A 53 15.98 2.11 -7.43
C TRP A 53 17.02 1.25 -8.19
N TYR A 54 16.87 -0.08 -8.23
CA TYR A 54 17.87 -0.95 -8.88
C TYR A 54 17.71 -1.04 -10.40
N LEU A 55 16.47 -1.10 -10.93
CA LEU A 55 16.24 -1.16 -12.38
C LEU A 55 16.11 0.23 -13.02
N GLY A 56 16.12 1.31 -12.23
CA GLY A 56 16.09 2.70 -12.72
C GLY A 56 14.83 3.04 -13.52
N LYS A 57 13.73 2.31 -13.32
CA LYS A 57 12.49 2.46 -14.09
C LYS A 57 11.47 3.43 -13.48
N GLY A 58 11.78 3.99 -12.31
CA GLY A 58 10.93 4.96 -11.61
C GLY A 58 11.73 5.80 -10.60
N ASN A 59 11.08 6.84 -10.05
CA ASN A 59 11.63 7.57 -8.91
C ASN A 59 11.15 6.84 -7.64
N PRO A 60 12.06 6.33 -6.79
CA PRO A 60 11.64 5.73 -5.53
C PRO A 60 10.98 6.80 -4.66
N GLU A 61 9.67 6.66 -4.43
CA GLU A 61 8.89 7.63 -3.67
C GLU A 61 8.34 6.98 -2.42
N VAL A 62 8.83 7.41 -1.27
CA VAL A 62 8.44 6.87 0.04
C VAL A 62 6.92 6.97 0.26
N MET A 63 6.27 7.96 -0.35
CA MET A 63 4.81 8.11 -0.26
C MET A 63 4.09 6.93 -0.92
N ASP A 64 4.57 6.41 -2.05
CA ASP A 64 3.95 5.28 -2.75
C ASP A 64 4.01 3.99 -1.94
N PHE A 65 5.16 3.75 -1.30
CA PHE A 65 5.30 2.69 -0.32
C PHE A 65 4.27 2.82 0.81
N VAL A 66 4.16 4.02 1.39
CA VAL A 66 3.21 4.28 2.48
C VAL A 66 1.78 4.03 2.03
N TYR A 67 1.36 4.57 0.89
CA TYR A 67 0.00 4.37 0.36
C TYR A 67 -0.31 2.89 0.11
N THR A 68 0.64 2.10 -0.39
CA THR A 68 0.49 0.65 -0.55
C THR A 68 0.42 -0.10 0.80
N CYS A 69 1.04 0.41 1.87
CA CYS A 69 1.04 -0.21 3.19
C CYS A 69 -0.18 0.15 4.06
N ILE A 70 -0.84 1.30 3.83
CA ILE A 70 -2.02 1.72 4.62
C ILE A 70 -3.10 0.62 4.69
N PRO A 71 -3.53 0.00 3.57
CA PRO A 71 -4.53 -1.07 3.61
C PRO A 71 -4.12 -2.26 4.48
N ALA A 72 -2.85 -2.66 4.45
CA ALA A 72 -2.34 -3.75 5.30
C ALA A 72 -2.50 -3.39 6.78
N GLY A 73 -2.16 -2.16 7.17
CA GLY A 73 -2.38 -1.64 8.52
C GLY A 73 -3.86 -1.60 8.91
N MET A 74 -4.75 -1.20 8.00
CA MET A 74 -6.20 -1.21 8.23
C MET A 74 -6.73 -2.63 8.52
N PHE A 75 -6.33 -3.62 7.71
CA PHE A 75 -6.70 -5.02 7.95
C PHE A 75 -6.16 -5.55 9.28
N LEU A 76 -4.95 -5.14 9.66
CA LEU A 76 -4.35 -5.53 10.94
C LEU A 76 -5.13 -4.93 12.11
N ILE A 77 -5.47 -3.64 12.06
CA ILE A 77 -6.30 -2.97 13.08
C ILE A 77 -7.66 -3.66 13.18
N MET A 78 -8.32 -3.93 12.05
CA MET A 78 -9.60 -4.64 12.02
C MET A 78 -9.50 -6.02 12.69
N HIS A 79 -8.42 -6.76 12.46
CA HIS A 79 -8.21 -8.08 13.06
C HIS A 79 -8.04 -8.04 14.58
N TYR A 80 -7.45 -6.98 15.15
CA TYR A 80 -7.22 -6.87 16.59
C TYR A 80 -8.34 -6.15 17.36
N MET A 81 -9.17 -5.34 16.67
CA MET A 81 -10.29 -4.61 17.30
C MET A 81 -11.63 -5.36 17.27
N ILE A 82 -11.79 -6.33 16.37
CA ILE A 82 -13.02 -7.13 16.18
C ILE A 82 -12.74 -8.55 16.63
#